data_AF-R2R6H1-F1
#
_entry.id   AF-R2R6H1-F1
#
_cell.length_a   1.000
_cell.length_b   1.000
_cell.length_c   1.000
_cell.angle_alpha   90.00
_cell.angle_beta   90.00
_cell.angle_gamma   90.00
#
_symmetry.space_group_name_H-M   'P 1'
#
loop_
_entity.id
_entity.type
_entity.pdbx_description
1 polymer ?
#
loop_
_entity_poly.entity_id
_entity_poly.type
_entity_poly.pdbx_seq_one_letter_code
_entity_poly.pdbx_strand_id
1 'polypeptide(L)' 'MSKKNKDIQVQINEEERLINGEKQTVTQLVIGKKNIGEIIPENKNFQAYNDGHLLGNYKTLDDGIEALIRNWNLHE' A
#
# COMPACT_ATOMS: atom_id res chain seq x y z
N MET A 1 -23.63 -17.35 -17.30
CA MET A 1 -23.16 -16.10 -16.67
C MET A 1 -21.65 -16.09 -16.68
N SER A 2 -21.03 -15.41 -17.64
CA SER A 2 -19.59 -15.20 -17.60
C SER A 2 -19.29 -14.23 -16.47
N LYS A 3 -18.78 -14.75 -15.33
CA LYS A 3 -18.04 -13.92 -14.39
C LYS A 3 -16.84 -13.40 -15.18
N LYS A 4 -17.01 -12.25 -15.83
CA LYS A 4 -15.89 -11.46 -16.35
C LYS A 4 -15.01 -11.24 -15.14
N ASN A 5 -13.88 -11.93 -15.08
CA ASN A 5 -12.81 -11.56 -14.17
C ASN A 5 -12.55 -10.08 -14.50
N LYS A 6 -13.00 -9.19 -13.63
CA LYS A 6 -12.64 -7.78 -13.76
C LYS A 6 -11.14 -7.78 -13.50
N ASP A 7 -10.35 -7.46 -14.51
CA ASP A 7 -8.94 -7.16 -14.32
C ASP A 7 -8.85 -6.09 -13.23
N ILE A 8 -8.33 -6.48 -12.07
CA ILE A 8 -8.11 -5.58 -10.95
C ILE A 8 -6.80 -4.85 -11.26
N GLN A 9 -6.93 -3.63 -11.76
CA GLN A 9 -5.77 -2.76 -11.93
C GLN A 9 -5.34 -2.23 -10.56
N VAL A 10 -4.18 -2.69 -10.11
CA VAL A 10 -3.46 -2.11 -8.98
C VAL A 10 -2.53 -1.04 -9.54
N GLN A 11 -2.69 0.18 -9.06
CA GLN A 11 -1.85 1.32 -9.40
C GLN A 11 -0.97 1.65 -8.20
N ILE A 12 0.30 1.93 -8.46
CA ILE A 12 1.26 2.38 -7.46
C ILE A 12 1.56 3.83 -7.78
N ASN A 13 1.33 4.71 -6.81
CA ASN A 13 1.66 6.13 -6.89
C ASN A 13 2.74 6.44 -5.87
N GLU A 14 3.70 7.26 -6.24
CA GLU A 14 4.75 7.73 -5.32
C GLU A 14 4.50 9.19 -4.98
N GLU A 15 4.51 9.51 -3.69
CA GLU A 15 4.34 10.86 -3.16
C GLU A 15 5.51 11.19 -2.23
N GLU A 16 6.19 12.31 -2.46
CA GLU A 16 7.19 12.81 -1.52
C GLU A 16 6.48 13.53 -0.36
N ARG A 17 6.56 12.97 0.85
CA ARG A 17 5.95 13.56 2.06
C ARG A 17 7.02 13.89 3.10
N LEU A 18 6.86 15.02 3.77
CA LEU A 18 7.65 15.36 4.95
C LEU A 18 7.10 14.62 6.17
N ILE A 19 7.82 13.60 6.63
CA ILE A 19 7.48 12.78 7.80
C ILE A 19 8.62 12.92 8.81
N ASN A 20 8.31 13.33 10.03
CA ASN A 20 9.28 13.60 11.11
C ASN A 20 10.40 14.59 10.73
N GLY A 21 10.11 15.53 9.82
CA GLY A 21 11.08 16.52 9.33
C GLY A 21 12.00 16.01 8.23
N GLU A 22 11.87 14.75 7.81
CA GLU A 22 12.59 14.17 6.68
C GLU A 22 11.65 13.98 5.48
N LYS A 23 12.16 14.21 4.27
CA LYS A 23 11.43 13.88 3.05
C LYS A 23 11.51 12.36 2.83
N GLN A 24 10.36 11.71 2.84
CA GLN A 24 10.23 10.28 2.59
C GLN A 24 9.33 10.06 1.37
N THR A 25 9.73 9.12 0.52
CA THR A 25 8.92 8.68 -0.61
C THR A 25 7.88 7.70 -0.10
N VAL A 26 6.63 8.12 -0.06
CA VAL A 26 5.48 7.31 0.32
C VAL A 26 4.93 6.63 -0.93
N THR A 27 4.81 5.31 -0.88
CA THR A 27 4.26 4.51 -1.98
C THR A 27 2.79 4.20 -1.68
N GLN A 28 1.86 4.81 -2.39
CA GLN A 28 0.43 4.58 -2.24
C GLN A 28 -0.07 3.52 -3.22
N LEU A 29 -0.93 2.63 -2.72
CA LEU A 29 -1.55 1.58 -3.52
C LEU A 29 -3.02 1.89 -3.75
N VAL A 30 -3.41 1.92 -5.02
CA VAL A 30 -4.78 2.25 -5.45
C VAL A 30 -5.34 1.11 -6.27
N ILE A 31 -6.53 0.63 -5.90
CA ILE A 31 -7.31 -0.32 -6.71
C ILE A 31 -8.49 0.42 -7.31
N GLY A 32 -8.46 0.60 -8.63
CA GLY A 32 -9.47 1.37 -9.37
C GLY A 32 -9.49 2.85 -8.97
N LYS A 33 -10.31 3.21 -7.98
CA LYS A 33 -10.40 4.59 -7.43
C LYS A 33 -10.20 4.65 -5.91
N LYS A 34 -9.99 3.50 -5.27
CA LYS A 34 -9.85 3.40 -3.82
C LYS A 34 -8.39 3.30 -3.46
N ASN A 35 -7.93 4.18 -2.58
CA ASN A 35 -6.66 3.98 -1.89
C ASN A 35 -6.84 2.82 -0.90
N ILE A 36 -6.01 1.80 -1.03
CA ILE A 36 -6.05 0.60 -0.18
C ILE A 36 -4.96 0.62 0.89
N GLY A 37 -4.04 1.58 0.80
CA GLY A 37 -3.00 1.80 1.79
C GLY A 37 -1.76 2.48 1.23
N GLU A 38 -0.82 2.74 2.12
CA GLU A 38 0.45 3.38 1.80
C GLU A 38 1.61 2.66 2.48
N ILE A 39 2.77 2.68 1.84
CA ILE A 39 3.99 2.09 2.33
C ILE A 39 5.01 3.18 2.51
N ILE A 40 5.57 3.26 3.71
CA ILE A 40 6.52 4.29 4.10
C ILE A 40 7.86 3.59 4.39
N PRO A 41 8.94 3.91 3.66
CA PRO A 41 10.25 3.35 3.93
C PRO A 41 10.80 3.95 5.23
N GLU A 42 11.02 3.11 6.25
CA GLU A 42 11.60 3.54 7.52
C GLU A 42 12.89 2.75 7.80
N ASN A 43 14.02 3.46 7.81
CA ASN A 43 15.36 2.90 7.99
C ASN A 43 15.71 1.78 7.00
N LYS A 44 15.47 0.52 7.41
CA LYS A 44 15.77 -0.71 6.65
C LYS A 44 14.52 -1.55 6.36
N ASN A 45 13.35 -1.07 6.78
CA ASN A 45 12.09 -1.77 6.64
C ASN A 45 11.09 -0.86 5.90
N PHE A 46 9.97 -1.45 5.54
CA PHE A 46 8.84 -0.82 4.88
C PHE A 46 7.62 -0.95 5.79
N GLN A 47 7.08 0.17 6.24
CA GLN A 47 5.88 0.18 7.07
C GLN A 47 4.65 0.26 6.17
N ALA A 48 3.77 -0.74 6.21
CA ALA A 48 2.51 -0.66 5.49
C ALA A 48 1.41 -0.11 6.40
N TYR A 49 0.68 0.88 5.91
CA TYR A 49 -0.43 1.53 6.57
C TYR A 49 -1.71 1.38 5.76
N ASN A 50 -2.82 1.18 6.45
CA ASN A 50 -4.15 1.29 5.86
C ASN A 50 -4.98 2.28 6.67
N ASP A 51 -5.42 3.35 6.02
CA ASP A 51 -6.21 4.43 6.64
C ASP A 51 -5.56 5.00 7.92
N GLY A 52 -4.23 5.13 7.91
CA GLY A 52 -3.44 5.60 9.06
C GLY A 52 -3.15 4.53 10.13
N HIS A 53 -3.69 3.32 10.03
CA HIS A 53 -3.35 2.21 10.92
C HIS A 53 -2.16 1.43 10.39
N LEU A 54 -1.14 1.22 11.25
CA LEU A 54 0.00 0.37 10.92
C LEU A 54 -0.45 -1.10 10.84
N LEU A 55 -0.33 -1.69 9.65
CA LEU A 55 -0.58 -3.11 9.42
C LEU A 55 0.63 -3.96 9.78
N GLY A 56 1.83 -3.43 9.56
CA GLY A 56 3.07 -4.11 9.94
C GLY A 56 4.32 -3.50 9.31
N ASN A 57 5.46 -4.07 9.71
CA ASN A 57 6.77 -3.73 9.19
C ASN A 57 7.30 -4.90 8.35
N TYR A 58 7.72 -4.59 7.13
CA TYR A 58 8.13 -5.56 6.12
C TYR A 58 9.58 -5.32 5.70
N LYS A 59 10.26 -6.37 5.26
CA LYS A 59 11.67 -6.27 4.84
C LYS A 59 11.82 -5.70 3.44
N THR A 60 10.83 -5.91 2.58
CA THR A 60 10.81 -5.44 1.21
C THR A 60 9.52 -4.67 0.92
N LEU A 61 9.57 -3.81 -0.10
CA LEU A 61 8.39 -3.11 -0.59
C LEU A 61 7.31 -4.10 -1.07
N ASP A 62 7.73 -5.18 -1.74
CA ASP A 62 6.85 -6.21 -2.30
C ASP A 62 6.05 -6.92 -1.20
N ASP A 63 6.71 -7.31 -0.10
CA ASP A 63 6.04 -7.88 1.09
C ASP A 63 4.97 -6.93 1.66
N GLY A 64 5.26 -5.62 1.69
CA GLY A 64 4.31 -4.60 2.14
C GLY A 64 3.12 -4.45 1.18
N ILE A 65 3.38 -4.48 -0.13
CA ILE A 65 2.36 -4.47 -1.18
C ILE A 65 1.43 -5.67 -1.06
N GLU A 66 2.00 -6.87 -0.92
CA GLU A 66 1.24 -8.09 -0.71
C GLU A 66 0.35 -8.00 0.52
N ALA A 67 0.86 -7.46 1.63
CA ALA A 67 0.09 -7.29 2.85
C ALA A 67 -1.11 -6.33 2.67
N LEU A 68 -0.92 -5.21 1.96
CA LEU A 68 -2.00 -4.28 1.64
C LEU A 68 -3.09 -4.94 0.78
N ILE A 69 -2.69 -5.69 -0.26
CA ILE A 69 -3.63 -6.40 -1.13
C ILE A 69 -4.38 -7.49 -0.36
N ARG A 70 -3.69 -8.26 0.49
CA ARG A 70 -4.32 -9.27 1.36
C ARG A 70 -5.31 -8.65 2.33
N ASN A 71 -4.91 -7.55 2.97
CA ASN A 71 -5.80 -6.82 3.90
C ASN A 71 -7.04 -6.31 3.16
N TRP A 72 -6.88 -5.72 1.97
CA TRP A 72 -7.99 -5.28 1.15
C TRP A 72 -8.97 -6.43 0.84
N ASN A 73 -8.46 -7.58 0.37
CA ASN A 73 -9.30 -8.73 0.02
C ASN A 73 -10.00 -9.39 1.22
N LEU A 74 -9.50 -9.19 2.44
CA LEU A 74 -10.13 -9.71 3.67
C LEU A 74 -11.23 -8.79 4.23
N HIS A 75 -11.22 -7.51 3.85
CA HIS A 75 -12.13 -6.49 4.35
C HIS A 75 -13.13 -5.98 3.29
N GLU A 76 -13.14 -6.56 2.08
CA GLU A 76 -14.21 -6.40 1.07
C GLU A 76 -15.46 -7.24 1.35
#